data_AF-A0A645CYU7-F1
#
_entry.id   AF-A0A645CYU7-F1
#
_cell.length_a   1.000
_cell.length_b   1.000
_cell.length_c   1.000
_cell.angle_alpha   90.00
_cell.angle_beta   90.00
_cell.angle_gamma   90.00
#
_symmetry.space_group_name_H-M   'P 1'
#
loop_
_entity.id
_entity.type
_entity.pdbx_description
1 polymer ?
#
loop_
_entity_poly.entity_id
_entity_poly.type
_entity_poly.pdbx_seq_one_letter_code
_entity_poly.pdbx_strand_id
1 'polypeptide(L)'
;MLNTVWLIVCAMCFGGAMTASGMLGSITSVFVRFMKRRTGMVASTVCSGIFLNITTADQYISIILTGNMFGNIYKKKGYESRLLSRTTEDAVTVTSVLIPWNTCGMTQATILNVATLAYLPYCFFNIISPLMSIFIAATGYKIVKKEA
;
A
#
# COMPACT_ATOMS: atom_id res chain seq x y z
N MET A 1 0.18 20.77 -11.23
CA MET A 1 -1.04 20.00 -11.58
C MET A 1 -0.85 19.13 -12.82
N LEU A 2 -0.28 19.63 -13.93
CA LEU A 2 -0.04 18.81 -15.14
C LEU A 2 0.87 17.59 -14.88
N ASN A 3 1.94 17.75 -14.08
CA ASN A 3 2.84 16.64 -13.72
C ASN A 3 2.13 15.51 -12.96
N THR A 4 1.22 15.85 -12.05
CA THR A 4 0.43 14.87 -11.29
C THR A 4 -0.53 14.11 -12.21
N VAL A 5 -1.19 14.81 -13.13
CA VAL A 5 -2.07 14.19 -14.13
C VAL A 5 -1.29 13.24 -15.03
N TRP A 6 -0.11 13.65 -15.51
CA TRP A 6 0.75 12.80 -16.35
C TRP A 6 1.23 11.55 -15.60
N LEU A 7 1.63 11.70 -14.33
CA LEU A 7 2.01 10.57 -13.48
C LEU A 7 0.86 9.59 -13.28
N ILE A 8 -0.36 10.07 -13.05
CA ILE A 8 -1.54 9.20 -12.92
C ILE A 8 -1.81 8.44 -14.22
N VAL A 9 -1.70 9.10 -15.38
CA VAL A 9 -1.89 8.44 -16.69
C VAL A 9 -0.82 7.38 -16.92
N CYS A 10 0.46 7.71 -16.70
CA CYS A 10 1.56 6.75 -16.78
C CYS A 10 1.39 5.59 -15.80
N ALA A 11 0.95 5.87 -14.57
CA ALA A 11 0.65 4.88 -13.53
C ALA A 11 -0.43 3.89 -13.98
N MET A 12 -1.52 4.41 -14.54
CA MET A 12 -2.62 3.60 -15.05
C MET A 12 -2.18 2.74 -16.24
N CYS A 13 -1.43 3.31 -17.18
CA CYS A 13 -0.87 2.55 -18.31
C CYS A 13 0.09 1.45 -17.84
N PHE A 14 0.99 1.75 -16.90
CA PHE A 14 1.93 0.80 -16.33
C PHE A 14 1.23 -0.31 -15.55
N GLY A 15 0.29 0.04 -14.67
CA GLY A 15 -0.53 -0.92 -13.94
C GLY A 15 -1.34 -1.82 -14.88
N GLY A 16 -1.90 -1.25 -15.95
CA GLY A 16 -2.59 -2.00 -17.01
C GLY A 16 -1.67 -2.97 -17.74
N ALA A 17 -0.50 -2.51 -18.18
CA ALA A 17 0.50 -3.34 -18.85
C ALA A 17 0.98 -4.50 -17.96
N MET A 18 1.26 -4.25 -16.68
CA MET A 18 1.66 -5.29 -15.73
C MET A 18 0.54 -6.28 -15.39
N THR A 19 -0.72 -5.84 -15.46
CA THR A 19 -1.89 -6.72 -15.31
C THR A 19 -2.02 -7.62 -16.54
N ALA A 20 -1.96 -7.03 -17.74
CA ALA A 20 -2.07 -7.75 -19.01
C ALA A 20 -0.92 -8.73 -19.25
N SER A 21 0.30 -8.40 -18.82
CA SER A 21 1.48 -9.27 -18.93
C SER A 21 1.54 -10.39 -17.89
N GLY A 22 0.62 -10.40 -16.91
CA GLY A 22 0.61 -11.38 -15.82
C GLY A 22 1.70 -11.19 -14.77
N MET A 23 2.52 -10.13 -14.87
CA MET A 23 3.58 -9.81 -13.90
C MET A 23 3.02 -9.61 -12.49
N LEU A 24 1.89 -8.92 -12.36
CA LEU A 24 1.21 -8.76 -11.07
C LEU A 24 0.82 -10.11 -10.46
N GLY A 25 0.36 -11.06 -11.28
CA GLY A 25 0.03 -12.42 -10.83
C GLY A 25 1.25 -13.18 -10.32
N SER A 26 2.39 -13.05 -11.00
CA SER A 26 3.66 -13.65 -10.57
C SER A 26 4.13 -13.10 -9.23
N ILE A 27 4.18 -11.77 -9.07
CA ILE A 27 4.55 -11.12 -7.80
C ILE A 27 3.58 -11.54 -6.69
N THR A 28 2.29 -11.52 -6.99
CA THR A 28 1.22 -11.91 -6.05
C THR A 28 1.39 -13.36 -5.58
N SER A 29 1.80 -14.28 -6.46
CA SER A 29 1.97 -15.70 -6.13
C SER A 29 3.02 -15.95 -5.03
N VAL A 30 4.05 -15.10 -4.95
CA VAL A 30 5.08 -15.14 -3.90
C VAL A 30 4.45 -14.81 -2.55
N PHE A 31 3.64 -13.75 -2.50
CA PHE A 31 2.97 -13.33 -1.26
C PHE A 31 1.85 -14.30 -0.85
N VAL A 32 1.14 -14.92 -1.79
CA VAL A 32 0.02 -15.85 -1.51
C VAL A 32 0.43 -16.99 -0.57
N ARG A 33 1.68 -17.46 -0.65
CA ARG A 33 2.21 -18.51 0.24
C ARG A 33 2.21 -18.10 1.72
N PHE A 34 2.38 -16.81 2.01
CA PHE A 34 2.37 -16.24 3.36
C PHE A 34 0.96 -15.85 3.84
N MET A 35 0.00 -15.73 2.93
CA MET A 35 -1.36 -15.27 3.22
C MET A 35 -2.29 -16.39 3.69
N LYS A 36 -1.84 -17.39 4.47
CA LYS A 36 -2.72 -18.48 4.92
C LYS A 36 -3.81 -18.01 5.91
N ARG A 37 -3.45 -17.11 6.82
CA ARG A 37 -4.34 -16.53 7.85
C ARG A 37 -4.71 -15.06 7.53
N ARG A 38 -5.76 -14.54 8.19
CA ARG A 38 -6.18 -13.11 8.10
C ARG A 38 -5.02 -12.15 8.31
N THR A 39 -4.30 -12.35 9.39
CA THR A 39 -3.11 -11.58 9.77
C THR A 39 -2.04 -11.63 8.70
N GLY A 40 -1.77 -12.82 8.13
CA GLY A 40 -0.79 -12.99 7.06
C GLY A 40 -1.18 -12.26 5.78
N MET A 41 -2.48 -12.19 5.48
CA MET A 41 -2.99 -11.40 4.35
C MET A 41 -2.76 -9.91 4.56
N VAL A 42 -3.25 -9.34 5.66
CA VAL A 42 -3.10 -7.92 5.96
C VAL A 42 -1.62 -7.54 6.09
N ALA A 43 -0.82 -8.34 6.79
CA ALA A 43 0.62 -8.11 6.90
C ALA A 43 1.33 -8.16 5.53
N SER A 44 0.93 -9.09 4.65
CA SER A 44 1.49 -9.15 3.29
C SER A 44 1.12 -7.89 2.48
N THR A 45 -0.13 -7.44 2.57
CA THR A 45 -0.57 -6.18 1.93
C THR A 45 0.17 -4.97 2.48
N VAL A 46 0.39 -4.89 3.80
CA VAL A 46 1.18 -3.82 4.43
C VAL A 46 2.63 -3.83 3.94
N CYS A 47 3.30 -4.98 4.03
CA CYS A 47 4.69 -5.11 3.61
C CYS A 47 4.86 -4.82 2.12
N SER A 48 3.99 -5.34 1.26
CA SER A 48 4.02 -5.05 -0.18
C SER A 48 3.72 -3.58 -0.47
N GLY A 49 2.78 -2.97 0.24
CA GLY A 49 2.46 -1.56 0.08
C GLY A 49 3.64 -0.64 0.42
N ILE A 50 4.31 -0.90 1.55
CA ILE A 50 5.52 -0.18 1.95
C ILE A 50 6.66 -0.43 0.95
N PHE A 51 6.87 -1.68 0.53
CA PHE A 51 7.89 -2.04 -0.46
C PHE A 51 7.67 -1.32 -1.80
N LEU A 52 6.42 -1.31 -2.28
CA LEU A 52 6.05 -0.57 -3.48
C LEU A 52 6.28 0.92 -3.27
N ASN A 53 5.95 1.50 -2.13
CA ASN A 53 6.24 2.90 -1.84
C ASN A 53 7.73 3.24 -1.84
N ILE A 54 8.58 2.33 -1.38
CA ILE A 54 10.05 2.51 -1.40
C ILE A 54 10.57 2.43 -2.84
N THR A 55 10.05 1.48 -3.62
CA THR A 55 10.51 1.23 -5.00
C THR A 55 9.93 2.24 -5.99
N THR A 56 8.70 2.68 -5.73
CA THR A 56 7.92 3.54 -6.60
C THR A 56 7.98 4.94 -6.02
N ALA A 57 8.67 5.84 -6.71
CA ALA A 57 8.83 7.23 -6.27
C ALA A 57 7.51 8.05 -6.25
N ASP A 58 6.36 7.41 -6.46
CA ASP A 58 5.05 8.04 -6.47
C ASP A 58 3.98 7.17 -5.77
N GLN A 59 3.24 7.80 -4.85
CA GLN A 59 2.19 7.16 -4.05
C GLN A 59 1.03 6.63 -4.89
N TYR A 60 0.63 7.30 -5.98
CA TYR A 60 -0.54 6.89 -6.75
C TYR A 60 -0.33 5.54 -7.42
N ILE A 61 0.87 5.33 -7.98
CA ILE A 61 1.24 4.04 -8.58
C ILE A 61 1.19 2.95 -7.49
N SER A 62 1.81 3.19 -6.32
CA SER A 62 1.84 2.21 -5.23
C SER A 62 0.44 1.79 -4.76
N ILE A 63 -0.51 2.73 -4.67
CA ILE A 63 -1.90 2.44 -4.31
C ILE A 63 -2.58 1.58 -5.37
N ILE A 64 -2.46 1.96 -6.64
CA ILE A 64 -3.09 1.24 -7.76
C ILE A 64 -2.56 -0.19 -7.87
N LEU A 65 -1.24 -0.36 -7.75
CA LEU A 65 -0.59 -1.67 -7.83
C LEU A 65 -1.01 -2.57 -6.67
N THR A 66 -0.97 -2.05 -5.45
CA THR A 66 -1.39 -2.81 -4.26
C THR A 66 -2.87 -3.23 -4.36
N GLY A 67 -3.74 -2.32 -4.81
CA GLY A 67 -5.16 -2.60 -5.04
C GLY A 67 -5.38 -3.72 -6.07
N ASN A 68 -4.69 -3.66 -7.21
CA ASN A 68 -4.81 -4.66 -8.28
C ASN A 68 -4.24 -6.04 -7.87
N MET A 69 -3.12 -6.06 -7.15
CA MET A 69 -2.49 -7.31 -6.67
C MET A 69 -3.38 -8.04 -5.67
N PHE A 70 -3.86 -7.35 -4.63
CA PHE A 70 -4.55 -7.97 -3.51
C PHE A 70 -6.08 -8.02 -3.68
N GLY A 71 -6.67 -7.23 -4.58
CA GLY A 71 -8.11 -7.18 -4.81
C GLY A 71 -8.75 -8.55 -5.06
N ASN A 72 -8.16 -9.32 -5.98
CA ASN A 72 -8.64 -10.65 -6.31
C ASN A 72 -8.48 -11.65 -5.15
N ILE A 73 -7.46 -11.48 -4.32
CA ILE A 73 -7.17 -12.38 -3.18
C ILE A 73 -8.17 -12.14 -2.06
N TYR A 74 -8.42 -10.89 -1.69
CA TYR A 74 -9.39 -10.52 -0.67
C TYR A 74 -10.79 -11.00 -1.07
N LYS A 75 -11.16 -10.82 -2.34
CA LYS A 75 -12.43 -11.33 -2.90
C LYS A 75 -12.52 -12.86 -2.84
N LYS A 76 -11.48 -13.58 -3.28
CA LYS A 76 -11.44 -15.06 -3.22
C LYS A 76 -11.54 -15.63 -1.79
N LYS A 77 -11.07 -14.87 -0.80
CA LYS A 77 -11.14 -15.24 0.62
C LYS A 77 -12.43 -14.81 1.32
N GLY A 78 -13.36 -14.19 0.61
CA GLY A 78 -14.64 -13.73 1.16
C GLY A 78 -14.53 -12.51 2.07
N TYR A 79 -13.52 -11.66 1.93
CA TYR A 79 -13.45 -10.38 2.66
C TYR A 79 -14.05 -9.23 1.85
N GLU A 80 -14.62 -8.25 2.54
CA GLU A 80 -15.04 -7.01 1.89
C GLU A 80 -13.85 -6.21 1.36
N SER A 81 -14.06 -5.51 0.23
CA SER A 81 -13.05 -4.60 -0.34
C SER A 81 -12.66 -3.46 0.62
N ARG A 82 -13.49 -3.17 1.62
CA ARG A 82 -13.20 -2.18 2.67
C ARG A 82 -11.96 -2.55 3.48
N LEU A 83 -11.74 -3.84 3.74
CA LEU A 83 -10.55 -4.29 4.48
C LEU A 83 -9.28 -4.02 3.68
N LEU A 84 -9.31 -4.30 2.38
CA LEU A 84 -8.19 -3.99 1.48
C LEU A 84 -7.96 -2.49 1.41
N SER A 85 -9.01 -1.70 1.15
CA SER A 85 -8.90 -0.24 1.05
C SER A 85 -8.31 0.38 2.31
N ARG A 86 -8.79 -0.02 3.50
CA ARG A 86 -8.24 0.44 4.78
C ARG A 86 -6.77 0.04 4.94
N THR A 87 -6.44 -1.21 4.63
CA THR A 87 -5.05 -1.69 4.75
C THR A 87 -4.12 -0.94 3.80
N THR A 88 -4.57 -0.66 2.58
CA THR A 88 -3.80 0.11 1.59
C THR A 88 -3.59 1.54 2.06
N GLU A 89 -4.60 2.19 2.64
CA GLU A 89 -4.48 3.55 3.17
C GLU A 89 -3.46 3.61 4.32
N ASP A 90 -3.59 2.68 5.27
CA ASP A 90 -2.70 2.59 6.43
C ASP A 90 -1.27 2.16 6.06
N ALA A 91 -1.06 1.51 4.91
CA ALA A 91 0.24 1.00 4.49
C ALA A 91 0.95 1.86 3.44
N VAL A 92 0.20 2.48 2.52
CA VAL A 92 0.74 3.18 1.35
C VAL A 92 0.54 4.68 1.47
N THR A 93 -0.65 5.13 1.86
CA THR A 93 -0.92 6.57 1.92
C THR A 93 -0.13 7.23 3.03
N VAL A 94 -0.18 6.68 4.25
CA VAL A 94 0.47 7.29 5.42
C VAL A 94 2.00 7.10 5.41
N THR A 95 2.54 6.07 4.74
CA THR A 95 3.99 5.80 4.74
C THR A 95 4.75 6.52 3.63
N SER A 96 4.04 7.05 2.64
CA SER A 96 4.61 7.78 1.49
C SER A 96 5.55 8.92 1.91
N VAL A 97 5.19 9.64 2.97
CA VAL A 97 5.97 10.77 3.50
C VAL A 97 7.29 10.35 4.15
N LEU A 98 7.44 9.09 4.54
CA LEU A 98 8.65 8.59 5.20
C LEU A 98 9.80 8.34 4.20
N ILE A 99 9.54 8.49 2.90
CA ILE A 99 10.44 8.10 1.83
C ILE A 99 10.98 9.34 1.13
N PRO A 100 12.29 9.61 1.16
CA PRO A 100 12.85 10.90 0.76
C PRO A 100 12.64 11.25 -0.71
N TRP A 101 12.60 10.25 -1.58
CA TRP A 101 12.39 10.41 -3.02
C TRP A 101 10.91 10.30 -3.44
N ASN A 102 10.00 10.12 -2.49
CA ASN A 102 8.57 10.16 -2.79
C ASN A 102 8.10 11.62 -2.79
N THR A 103 7.14 11.96 -3.64
CA THR A 103 6.53 13.29 -3.74
C THR A 103 6.13 13.86 -2.37
N CYS A 104 5.50 13.06 -1.51
CA CYS A 104 5.10 13.49 -0.17
C CYS A 104 6.30 13.78 0.75
N GLY A 105 7.32 12.92 0.71
CA GLY A 105 8.54 13.08 1.52
C GLY A 105 9.33 14.32 1.12
N MET A 106 9.50 14.55 -0.18
CA MET A 106 10.17 15.74 -0.73
C MET A 106 9.42 17.03 -0.38
N THR A 107 8.09 17.02 -0.47
CA THR A 107 7.27 18.19 -0.14
C THR A 107 7.44 18.58 1.32
N GLN A 108 7.35 17.61 2.24
CA GLN A 108 7.53 17.89 3.67
C GLN A 108 8.96 18.30 4.01
N ALA A 109 9.96 17.68 3.40
CA ALA A 109 11.35 18.06 3.63
C ALA A 109 11.65 19.50 3.18
N THR A 110 11.02 19.93 2.07
CA THR A 110 11.16 21.28 1.54
C THR A 110 10.46 22.32 2.42
N ILE A 111 9.23 22.03 2.86
CA ILE A 111 8.42 22.95 3.68
C ILE A 111 9.01 23.09 5.09
N LEU A 112 9.35 21.97 5.72
CA LEU A 112 9.92 21.95 7.06
C LEU A 112 11.40 22.36 7.08
N ASN A 113 12.05 22.39 5.92
CA ASN A 113 13.49 22.62 5.77
C ASN A 113 14.34 21.63 6.60
N VAL A 114 13.85 20.39 6.70
CA VAL A 114 14.45 19.30 7.46
C VAL A 114 14.45 18.05 6.58
N ALA A 115 15.57 17.33 6.53
CA ALA A 115 15.67 16.11 5.73
C ALA A 115 14.64 15.06 6.17
N THR A 116 14.12 14.27 5.22
CA THR A 116 13.10 13.23 5.49
C THR A 116 13.50 12.27 6.60
N LEU A 117 14.74 11.78 6.58
CA LEU A 117 15.25 10.86 7.59
C LEU A 117 15.36 11.49 8.99
N ALA A 118 15.44 12.82 9.09
CA ALA A 118 15.51 13.53 10.36
C ALA A 118 14.13 13.70 11.00
N TYR A 119 13.08 13.95 10.21
CA TYR A 119 11.71 14.01 10.76
C TYR A 119 11.03 12.64 10.86
N LEU A 120 11.50 11.63 10.10
CA LEU A 120 10.98 10.26 10.08
C LEU A 120 10.67 9.68 11.47
N PRO A 121 11.59 9.69 12.47
CA PRO A 121 11.31 9.08 13.77
C PRO A 121 10.20 9.79 14.57
N TYR A 122 9.90 11.05 14.24
CA TYR A 122 8.85 11.84 14.88
C TYR A 122 7.48 11.65 14.23
N CYS A 123 7.41 10.99 13.06
CA CYS A 123 6.18 10.67 12.36
C CYS A 123 5.45 9.45 12.98
N PHE A 124 5.13 9.53 14.27
CA PHE A 124 4.53 8.43 15.04
C PHE A 124 3.29 7.84 14.37
N PHE A 125 2.38 8.68 13.88
CA PHE A 125 1.17 8.22 13.20
C PHE A 125 1.48 7.35 11.97
N ASN A 126 2.42 7.77 11.13
CA ASN A 126 2.77 7.07 9.89
C ASN A 126 3.47 5.73 10.15
N ILE A 127 4.22 5.64 11.25
CA ILE A 127 4.92 4.41 11.65
C ILE A 127 3.95 3.44 12.36
N ILE A 128 3.09 3.97 13.24
CA ILE A 128 2.18 3.17 14.06
C ILE A 128 0.98 2.68 13.25
N SER A 129 0.48 3.46 12.29
CA SER A 129 -0.72 3.11 11.52
C SER A 129 -0.64 1.74 10.83
N PRO A 130 0.41 1.40 10.05
CA PRO A 130 0.54 0.08 9.44
C PRO A 130 0.61 -1.06 10.48
N LEU A 131 1.28 -0.82 11.61
CA LEU A 131 1.37 -1.78 12.71
C LEU A 131 0.01 -2.02 13.36
N MET A 132 -0.78 -0.97 13.52
CA MET A 132 -2.14 -1.04 14.05
C MET A 132 -3.07 -1.82 13.13
N SER A 133 -2.95 -1.70 11.80
CA SER A 133 -3.76 -2.49 10.86
C SER A 133 -3.46 -3.98 10.99
N ILE A 134 -2.19 -4.36 11.16
CA ILE A 134 -1.77 -5.74 11.41
C ILE A 134 -2.32 -6.23 12.77
N PHE A 135 -2.24 -5.41 13.81
CA PHE A 135 -2.76 -5.75 15.14
C PHE A 135 -4.29 -5.94 15.14
N ILE A 136 -5.03 -5.07 14.46
CA ILE A 136 -6.49 -5.19 14.30
C ILE A 136 -6.83 -6.45 13.48
N ALA A 137 -6.01 -6.80 12.48
CA ALA A 137 -6.15 -8.04 11.74
C ALA A 137 -5.88 -9.29 12.59
N ALA A 138 -5.01 -9.19 13.59
CA ALA A 138 -4.71 -10.26 14.53
C ALA A 138 -5.88 -10.49 15.50
N THR A 139 -6.40 -9.42 16.06
CA THR A 139 -7.55 -9.44 16.99
C THR A 139 -8.87 -9.74 16.28
N GLY A 140 -8.96 -9.50 14.97
CA GLY A 140 -10.16 -9.74 14.17
C GLY A 140 -11.27 -8.70 14.40
N TYR A 141 -10.95 -7.59 15.06
CA TYR A 141 -11.92 -6.56 15.42
C TYR A 141 -12.48 -5.84 14.18
N LYS A 142 -13.82 -5.82 14.04
CA LYS A 142 -14.56 -5.19 12.93
C LYS A 142 -14.13 -5.66 11.52
N ILE A 143 -13.70 -6.91 11.36
CA ILE A 143 -13.44 -7.49 10.04
C ILE A 143 -14.69 -8.20 9.54
N VAL A 144 -15.40 -7.53 8.64
CA VAL A 144 -16.59 -8.07 7.98
C VAL A 144 -16.18 -8.99 6.83
N LYS A 145 -16.72 -10.21 6.85
CA LYS A 145 -16.67 -11.12 5.71
C LYS A 145 -17.88 -10.84 4.85
N LYS A 146 -17.70 -10.89 3.53
CA LYS A 146 -18.80 -10.78 2.58
C LYS A 146 -19.72 -12.00 2.81
N GLU A 147 -20.96 -11.75 3.23
CA GLU A 147 -21.99 -12.80 3.27
C GLU A 147 -22.16 -13.37 1.85
N ALA A 148 -22.28 -14.70 1.77
CA ALA A 148 -22.39 -15.44 0.53
C ALA A 148 -23.76 -15.26 -0.12
#